data_AF-A0A316LAI4-F1
#
_entry.id   AF-A0A316LAI4-F1
#
_cell.length_a   1.000
_cell.length_b   1.000
_cell.length_c   1.000
_cell.angle_alpha   90.00
_cell.angle_beta   90.00
_cell.angle_gamma   90.00
#
_symmetry.space_group_name_H-M   'P 1'
#
loop_
_entity.id
_entity.type
_entity.pdbx_description
1 polymer ?
#
loop_
_entity_poly.entity_id
_entity_poly.type
_entity_poly.pdbx_seq_one_letter_code
_entity_poly.pdbx_strand_id
1 'polypeptide(L)'
;MDLFSPFLLCLRWSHGGLWNPRRADSSGVPFSFRGNTEALEPGEIICSLEKDRLRMELKNVSGREFQELCDLCLWVKLDSSEHCRELEDMLRQMDWRNEFAALTRTRYVERVMGPLPQLHADTHFRFLPLSPEVHLGDCVSNLSVERQKELWMVFFQDGISPVEFTYMADILAEGTPFPMFSWELSLRLALHEAGIRVEYPNHGGFQVWDGAGKRRLFNYENGTAAERLFLKLLFPAPAGQA
;
A
#
# COMPACT_ATOMS: atom_id res chain seq x y z
N MET A 1 18.35 -17.11 -7.87
CA MET A 1 18.51 -16.74 -6.46
C MET A 1 17.13 -16.69 -5.87
N ASP A 2 16.88 -17.56 -4.90
CA ASP A 2 15.57 -17.83 -4.32
C ASP A 2 15.16 -16.71 -3.36
N LEU A 3 13.93 -16.22 -3.49
CA LEU A 3 13.34 -15.30 -2.51
C LEU A 3 12.52 -16.11 -1.50
N PHE A 4 12.74 -15.83 -0.21
CA PHE A 4 12.02 -16.41 0.91
C PHE A 4 11.26 -15.28 1.61
N SER A 5 9.94 -15.26 1.53
CA SER A 5 9.10 -14.41 2.38
C SER A 5 8.07 -15.29 3.09
N PRO A 6 8.14 -15.43 4.43
CA PRO A 6 7.21 -16.27 5.17
C PRO A 6 5.88 -15.51 5.34
N PHE A 7 4.86 -15.91 4.58
CA PHE A 7 3.49 -15.52 4.83
C PHE A 7 2.71 -16.76 5.25
N LEU A 8 2.50 -16.93 6.56
CA LEU A 8 1.64 -17.97 7.12
C LEU A 8 0.18 -17.68 6.73
N LEU A 9 -0.22 -18.15 5.56
CA LEU A 9 -1.63 -18.40 5.22
C LEU A 9 -1.88 -19.90 5.38
N CYS A 10 -3.06 -20.26 5.88
CA CYS A 10 -3.57 -21.64 5.82
C CYS A 10 -4.70 -21.62 4.79
N LEU A 11 -4.46 -22.16 3.59
CA LEU A 11 -5.48 -22.22 2.55
C LEU A 11 -6.19 -23.57 2.63
N ARG A 12 -7.44 -23.54 3.08
CA ARG A 12 -8.35 -24.69 3.00
C ARG A 12 -9.20 -24.54 1.74
N TRP A 13 -9.17 -25.54 0.86
CA TRP A 13 -9.91 -25.46 -0.40
C TRP A 13 -11.22 -26.25 -0.35
N SER A 14 -12.31 -25.60 -0.76
CA SER A 14 -13.57 -26.21 -1.11
C SER A 14 -13.76 -26.12 -2.61
N HIS A 15 -14.18 -27.21 -3.26
CA HIS A 15 -14.44 -27.24 -4.69
C HIS A 15 -15.50 -26.19 -5.07
N GLY A 16 -15.10 -25.13 -5.78
CA GLY A 16 -16.02 -24.20 -6.43
C GLY A 16 -15.68 -22.73 -6.21
N GLY A 17 -14.77 -22.20 -7.04
CA GLY A 17 -14.50 -20.76 -7.11
C GLY A 17 -13.74 -20.44 -8.38
N LEU A 18 -14.46 -20.07 -9.45
CA LEU A 18 -13.87 -19.58 -10.70
C LEU A 18 -13.24 -18.20 -10.45
N TRP A 19 -11.93 -18.18 -10.26
CA TRP A 19 -11.15 -16.94 -10.32
C TRP A 19 -10.88 -16.61 -11.80
N ASN A 20 -11.26 -15.42 -12.25
CA ASN A 20 -11.20 -15.02 -13.66
C ASN A 20 -10.25 -13.83 -13.85
N PRO A 21 -8.93 -14.06 -14.02
CA PRO A 21 -7.99 -12.99 -14.34
C PRO A 21 -8.01 -12.74 -15.85
N ARG A 22 -8.73 -11.69 -16.29
CA ARG A 22 -8.67 -11.26 -17.68
C ARG A 22 -7.29 -10.67 -18.00
N ARG A 23 -6.61 -11.28 -18.98
CA ARG A 23 -5.42 -10.84 -19.72
C ARG A 23 -4.12 -10.70 -18.90
N ALA A 24 -3.36 -11.79 -18.88
CA ALA A 24 -1.91 -11.75 -18.91
C ALA A 24 -1.42 -12.60 -20.09
N ASP A 25 -0.59 -12.03 -20.95
CA ASP A 25 0.00 -12.73 -22.11
C ASP A 25 0.75 -14.00 -21.68
N SER A 26 0.79 -14.95 -22.61
CA SER A 26 1.11 -16.38 -22.45
C SER A 26 2.56 -16.73 -22.10
N SER A 27 3.17 -16.02 -21.16
CA SER A 27 4.44 -16.39 -20.52
C SER A 27 4.32 -16.24 -19.00
N GLY A 28 3.30 -16.88 -18.42
CA GLY A 28 3.06 -16.84 -16.98
C GLY A 28 4.30 -17.33 -16.25
N VAL A 29 4.90 -16.46 -15.43
CA VAL A 29 5.97 -16.85 -14.51
C VAL A 29 5.41 -17.97 -13.64
N PRO A 30 5.99 -19.19 -13.64
CA PRO A 30 5.51 -20.23 -12.76
C PRO A 30 5.76 -19.77 -11.32
N PHE A 31 4.68 -19.62 -10.56
CA PHE A 31 4.75 -19.48 -9.12
C PHE A 31 4.32 -20.80 -8.49
N SER A 32 4.90 -21.14 -7.36
CA SER A 32 4.48 -22.29 -6.58
C SER A 32 4.18 -21.92 -5.14
N PHE A 33 3.20 -22.58 -4.55
CA PHE A 33 3.00 -22.57 -3.11
C PHE A 33 3.68 -23.79 -2.52
N ARG A 34 4.51 -23.60 -1.51
CA ARG A 34 5.13 -24.70 -0.76
C ARG A 34 4.66 -24.65 0.68
N GLY A 35 4.64 -25.80 1.34
CA GLY A 35 4.20 -25.90 2.72
C GLY A 35 4.25 -27.34 3.21
N ASN A 36 3.52 -27.60 4.28
CA ASN A 36 3.35 -28.93 4.84
C ASN A 36 1.95 -29.46 4.48
N THR A 37 1.88 -30.69 3.97
CA THR A 37 0.61 -31.37 3.74
C THR A 37 -0.02 -31.81 5.06
N GLU A 38 -1.28 -32.28 5.03
CA GLU A 38 -1.93 -32.90 6.19
C GLU A 38 -1.17 -34.11 6.76
N ALA A 39 -0.31 -34.74 5.96
CA ALA A 39 0.55 -35.85 6.36
C ALA A 39 1.88 -35.39 7.00
N LEU A 40 2.04 -34.09 7.25
CA LEU A 40 3.26 -33.46 7.80
C LEU A 40 4.51 -33.69 6.94
N GLU A 41 4.33 -33.77 5.62
CA GLU A 41 5.43 -33.83 4.66
C GLU A 41 5.45 -32.57 3.78
N PRO A 42 6.62 -32.21 3.22
CA PRO A 42 6.69 -31.09 2.29
C PRO A 42 5.83 -31.33 1.05
N GLY A 43 4.97 -30.36 0.76
CA GLY A 43 4.14 -30.29 -0.44
C GLY A 43 4.46 -29.04 -1.26
N GLU A 44 4.26 -29.13 -2.57
CA GLU A 44 4.38 -28.04 -3.53
C GLU A 44 3.18 -28.06 -4.49
N ILE A 45 2.57 -26.89 -4.70
CA ILE A 45 1.54 -26.64 -5.69
C ILE A 45 2.14 -25.71 -6.73
N ILE A 46 2.40 -26.22 -7.94
CA ILE A 46 2.94 -25.44 -9.05
C ILE A 46 1.78 -24.89 -9.86
N CYS A 47 1.70 -23.58 -9.98
CA CYS A 47 0.67 -22.87 -10.70
C CYS A 47 1.20 -22.37 -12.05
N SER A 48 0.45 -22.62 -13.12
CA SER A 48 0.73 -22.13 -14.46
C SER A 48 -0.55 -21.64 -15.12
N LEU A 49 -0.46 -20.55 -15.88
CA LEU A 49 -1.60 -20.00 -16.61
C LEU A 49 -1.56 -20.50 -18.06
N GLU A 50 -2.52 -21.34 -18.44
CA GLU A 50 -2.68 -21.87 -19.80
C GLU A 50 -4.01 -21.38 -20.38
N LYS A 51 -3.97 -20.45 -21.35
CA LYS A 51 -5.15 -19.99 -22.13
C LYS A 51 -6.39 -19.67 -21.25
N ASP A 52 -6.23 -18.80 -20.25
CA ASP A 52 -7.25 -18.42 -19.25
C ASP A 52 -7.65 -19.52 -18.24
N ARG A 53 -6.93 -20.65 -18.17
CA ARG A 53 -7.11 -21.64 -17.11
C ARG A 53 -5.88 -21.70 -16.23
N LEU A 54 -6.10 -21.64 -14.91
CA LEU A 54 -5.07 -21.96 -13.94
C LEU A 54 -4.90 -23.48 -13.90
N ARG A 55 -3.74 -23.95 -14.35
CA ARG A 55 -3.31 -25.34 -14.18
C ARG A 55 -2.47 -25.45 -12.92
N MET A 56 -2.83 -26.40 -12.06
CA MET A 56 -2.15 -26.68 -10.81
C MET A 56 -1.59 -28.09 -10.85
N GLU A 57 -0.30 -28.24 -10.53
CA GLU A 57 0.37 -29.54 -10.37
C GLU A 57 0.78 -29.71 -8.91
N LEU A 58 0.34 -30.81 -8.29
CA LEU A 58 0.63 -31.13 -6.90
C LEU A 58 1.85 -32.06 -6.81
N LYS A 59 2.80 -31.75 -5.95
CA LYS A 59 3.99 -32.58 -5.66
C LYS A 59 4.16 -32.72 -4.16
N ASN A 60 4.51 -33.92 -3.71
CA ASN A 60 4.94 -34.19 -2.35
C ASN A 60 5.97 -35.33 -2.36
N VAL A 61 6.59 -35.59 -1.22
CA VAL A 61 7.63 -36.62 -1.09
C VAL A 61 7.04 -38.02 -1.29
N SER A 62 5.85 -38.29 -0.76
CA SER A 62 5.22 -39.61 -0.86
C SER A 62 4.60 -39.93 -2.22
N GLY A 63 4.43 -38.95 -3.11
CA GLY A 63 3.71 -39.08 -4.37
C GLY A 63 2.21 -39.34 -4.21
N ARG A 64 1.66 -39.18 -2.99
CA ARG A 64 0.24 -39.35 -2.70
C ARG A 64 -0.50 -38.05 -2.95
N GLU A 65 -1.77 -38.15 -3.31
CA GLU A 65 -2.64 -36.98 -3.35
C GLU A 65 -2.80 -36.39 -1.94
N PHE A 66 -2.81 -35.06 -1.84
CA PHE A 66 -3.04 -34.32 -0.61
C PHE A 66 -4.10 -33.24 -0.85
N GLN A 67 -4.84 -32.87 0.20
CA GLN A 67 -5.95 -31.91 0.10
C GLN A 67 -5.71 -30.61 0.86
N GLU A 68 -4.81 -30.61 1.85
CA GLU A 68 -4.52 -29.44 2.65
C GLU A 68 -3.03 -29.09 2.56
N LEU A 69 -2.71 -27.79 2.55
CA LEU A 69 -1.35 -27.28 2.59
C LEU A 69 -1.28 -26.16 3.63
N CYS A 70 -0.51 -26.40 4.68
CA CYS A 70 -0.27 -25.52 5.82
C CYS A 70 1.12 -24.90 5.74
N ASP A 71 1.41 -23.91 6.58
CA ASP A 71 2.72 -23.24 6.66
C ASP A 71 3.19 -22.72 5.30
N LEU A 72 2.28 -22.06 4.59
CA LEU A 72 2.48 -21.69 3.19
C LEU A 72 3.65 -20.72 3.00
N CYS A 73 4.35 -20.88 1.88
CA CYS A 73 5.21 -19.87 1.30
C CYS A 73 4.98 -19.78 -0.21
N LEU A 74 4.96 -18.56 -0.72
CA LEU A 74 4.91 -18.29 -2.16
C LEU A 74 6.34 -18.29 -2.70
N TRP A 75 6.59 -19.10 -3.71
CA TRP A 75 7.86 -19.17 -4.42
C TRP A 75 7.66 -18.67 -5.85
N VAL A 76 8.37 -17.60 -6.21
CA VAL A 76 8.33 -17.00 -7.54
C VAL A 76 9.73 -17.01 -8.13
N LYS A 77 9.88 -17.59 -9.32
CA LYS A 77 11.16 -17.59 -10.03
C LYS A 77 11.27 -16.35 -10.92
N LEU A 78 12.19 -15.46 -10.59
CA LEU A 78 12.50 -14.28 -11.39
C LEU A 78 13.95 -14.37 -11.91
N ASP A 79 14.17 -13.86 -13.12
CA ASP A 79 15.47 -13.94 -13.79
C ASP A 79 16.47 -12.85 -13.34
N SER A 80 16.05 -11.92 -12.47
CA SER A 80 16.87 -10.79 -12.00
C SER A 80 16.74 -10.59 -10.48
N SER A 81 17.87 -10.46 -9.80
CA SER A 81 17.94 -10.14 -8.37
C SER A 81 17.46 -8.72 -8.04
N GLU A 82 17.44 -7.82 -9.02
CA GLU A 82 16.82 -6.50 -8.90
C GLU A 82 15.29 -6.63 -8.90
N HIS A 83 14.73 -7.38 -9.86
CA HIS A 83 13.29 -7.65 -9.92
C HIS A 83 12.78 -8.39 -8.68
N CYS A 84 13.61 -9.27 -8.12
CA CYS A 84 13.35 -9.90 -6.83
C CYS A 84 13.16 -8.86 -5.71
N ARG A 85 14.10 -7.94 -5.53
CA ARG A 85 14.03 -6.92 -4.49
C ARG A 85 12.83 -5.99 -4.67
N GLU A 86 12.58 -5.57 -5.90
CA GLU A 86 11.40 -4.74 -6.22
C GLU A 86 10.09 -5.47 -5.89
N LEU A 87 9.93 -6.75 -6.26
CA LEU A 87 8.74 -7.52 -5.93
C LEU A 87 8.61 -7.73 -4.41
N GLU A 88 9.71 -8.00 -3.72
CA GLU A 88 9.73 -8.14 -2.26
C GLU A 88 9.29 -6.84 -1.57
N ASP A 89 9.83 -5.71 -2.00
CA ASP A 89 9.45 -4.39 -1.49
C ASP A 89 7.97 -4.10 -1.75
N MET A 90 7.47 -4.40 -2.95
CA MET A 90 6.05 -4.30 -3.27
C MET A 90 5.18 -5.13 -2.34
N LEU A 91 5.51 -6.41 -2.13
CA LEU A 91 4.73 -7.31 -1.28
C LEU A 91 4.77 -6.90 0.19
N ARG A 92 5.90 -6.38 0.68
CA ARG A 92 6.01 -5.84 2.06
C ARG A 92 5.16 -4.61 2.28
N GLN A 93 4.91 -3.84 1.22
CA GLN A 93 4.11 -2.61 1.27
C GLN A 93 2.59 -2.87 1.18
N MET A 94 2.17 -4.10 0.83
CA MET A 94 0.76 -4.46 0.75
C MET A 94 0.19 -4.81 2.12
N ASP A 95 -0.97 -4.25 2.46
CA ASP A 95 -1.82 -4.78 3.52
C ASP A 95 -2.88 -5.68 2.88
N TRP A 96 -2.77 -6.99 3.12
CA TRP A 96 -3.69 -8.00 2.56
C TRP A 96 -5.13 -7.84 3.04
N ARG A 97 -5.37 -7.03 4.07
CA ARG A 97 -6.72 -6.72 4.58
C ARG A 97 -7.43 -5.68 3.71
N ASN A 98 -6.70 -4.97 2.87
CA ASN A 98 -7.23 -3.97 1.98
C ASN A 98 -7.53 -4.56 0.60
N GLU A 99 -8.58 -4.08 -0.04
CA GLU A 99 -8.92 -4.44 -1.41
C GLU A 99 -8.12 -3.65 -2.47
N PHE A 100 -7.00 -3.04 -2.05
CA PHE A 100 -6.14 -2.26 -2.92
C PHE A 100 -4.67 -2.43 -2.53
N ALA A 101 -3.76 -2.18 -3.47
CA ALA A 101 -2.34 -2.05 -3.21
C ALA A 101 -1.86 -0.63 -3.56
N ALA A 102 -1.19 0.04 -2.62
CA ALA A 102 -0.53 1.33 -2.82
C ALA A 102 0.97 1.12 -3.07
N LEU A 103 1.35 1.12 -4.34
CA LEU A 103 2.70 0.80 -4.79
C LEU A 103 3.52 2.06 -5.03
N THR A 104 4.79 2.07 -4.64
CA THR A 104 5.72 3.13 -5.04
C THR A 104 5.92 3.10 -6.55
N ARG A 105 5.87 4.26 -7.20
CA ARG A 105 6.07 4.40 -8.65
C ARG A 105 7.54 4.25 -9.03
N THR A 106 8.03 3.02 -9.10
CA THR A 106 9.35 2.72 -9.66
C THR A 106 9.25 2.46 -11.17
N ARG A 107 10.37 2.61 -11.90
CA ARG A 107 10.42 2.26 -13.33
C ARG A 107 10.03 0.79 -13.58
N TYR A 108 10.32 -0.08 -12.62
CA TYR A 108 9.95 -1.49 -12.67
C TYR A 108 8.44 -1.67 -12.49
N VAL A 109 7.84 -1.07 -11.45
CA VAL A 109 6.40 -1.11 -11.21
C VAL A 109 5.62 -0.57 -12.40
N GLU A 110 6.00 0.58 -12.94
CA GLU A 110 5.32 1.16 -14.11
C GLU A 110 5.41 0.28 -15.36
N ARG A 111 6.52 -0.45 -15.53
CA ARG A 111 6.68 -1.39 -16.65
C ARG A 111 5.85 -2.66 -16.48
N VAL A 112 5.90 -3.28 -15.29
CA VAL A 112 5.27 -4.58 -15.02
C VAL A 112 3.78 -4.43 -14.80
N MET A 113 3.37 -3.42 -14.05
CA MET A 113 1.96 -3.16 -13.71
C MET A 113 1.28 -2.20 -14.68
N GLY A 114 2.01 -1.61 -15.63
CA GLY A 114 1.50 -0.70 -16.66
C GLY A 114 0.21 -1.17 -17.35
N PRO A 115 0.09 -2.46 -17.75
CA PRO A 115 -1.12 -2.99 -18.37
C PRO A 115 -2.32 -3.13 -17.43
N LEU A 116 -2.12 -3.10 -16.11
CA LEU A 116 -3.18 -3.24 -15.12
C LEU A 116 -3.89 -1.91 -14.86
N PRO A 117 -5.20 -1.94 -14.50
CA PRO A 117 -5.93 -0.75 -14.14
C PRO A 117 -5.28 -0.02 -12.96
N GLN A 118 -5.33 1.31 -12.97
CA GLN A 118 -4.97 2.15 -11.84
C GLN A 118 -6.07 3.17 -11.61
N LEU A 119 -6.24 3.60 -10.36
CA LEU A 119 -7.31 4.56 -10.01
C LEU A 119 -7.01 5.98 -10.49
N HIS A 120 -5.75 6.42 -10.43
CA HIS A 120 -5.33 7.76 -10.86
C HIS A 120 -3.86 7.79 -11.30
N ALA A 121 -3.53 8.62 -12.29
CA ALA A 121 -2.18 8.68 -12.87
C ALA A 121 -1.22 9.62 -12.12
N ASP A 122 -1.75 10.67 -11.49
CA ASP A 122 -0.93 11.72 -10.85
C ASP A 122 -0.81 11.58 -9.32
N THR A 123 -1.31 10.49 -8.75
CA THR A 123 -1.08 10.17 -7.33
C THR A 123 0.38 9.81 -7.10
N HIS A 124 0.91 10.13 -5.92
CA HIS A 124 2.28 9.75 -5.53
C HIS A 124 2.48 8.23 -5.59
N PHE A 125 1.47 7.48 -5.14
CA PHE A 125 1.45 6.02 -5.28
C PHE A 125 0.66 5.55 -6.50
N ARG A 126 1.02 4.40 -7.06
CA ARG A 126 0.17 3.65 -7.99
C ARG A 126 -0.83 2.83 -7.17
N PHE A 127 -2.09 3.24 -7.17
CA PHE A 127 -3.18 2.49 -6.55
C PHE A 127 -3.72 1.43 -7.53
N LEU A 128 -3.45 0.17 -7.21
CA LEU A 128 -3.96 -1.00 -7.92
C LEU A 128 -5.22 -1.52 -7.21
N PRO A 129 -6.42 -1.42 -7.81
CA PRO A 129 -7.62 -2.02 -7.23
C PRO A 129 -7.57 -3.55 -7.38
N LEU A 130 -7.80 -4.27 -6.27
CA LEU A 130 -7.93 -5.73 -6.26
C LEU A 130 -9.40 -6.18 -6.42
N SER A 131 -10.34 -5.26 -6.16
CA SER A 131 -11.78 -5.43 -6.37
C SER A 131 -12.32 -4.29 -7.27
N PRO A 132 -13.38 -4.53 -8.08
CA PRO A 132 -13.90 -3.54 -9.02
C PRO A 132 -14.59 -2.32 -8.38
N GLU A 133 -14.99 -2.42 -7.11
CA GLU A 133 -15.76 -1.39 -6.38
C GLU A 133 -14.86 -0.41 -5.59
N VAL A 134 -13.54 -0.50 -5.75
CA VAL A 134 -12.58 0.27 -4.95
C VAL A 134 -12.51 1.71 -5.45
N HIS A 135 -12.75 2.66 -4.54
CA HIS A 135 -12.62 4.09 -4.79
C HIS A 135 -11.34 4.67 -4.18
N LEU A 136 -10.79 5.70 -4.82
CA LEU A 136 -9.52 6.29 -4.40
C LEU A 136 -9.59 6.95 -3.02
N GLY A 137 -10.71 7.55 -2.64
CA GLY A 137 -10.89 8.12 -1.30
C GLY A 137 -10.78 7.07 -0.19
N ASP A 138 -11.35 5.88 -0.41
CA ASP A 138 -11.24 4.75 0.52
C ASP A 138 -9.80 4.23 0.58
N CYS A 139 -9.10 4.18 -0.55
CA CYS A 139 -7.69 3.81 -0.58
C CYS A 139 -6.82 4.78 0.21
N VAL A 140 -6.99 6.08 -0.03
CA VAL A 140 -6.18 7.13 0.59
C VAL A 140 -6.42 7.16 2.10
N SER A 141 -7.68 7.11 2.54
CA SER A 141 -8.03 7.11 3.96
C SER A 141 -7.48 5.90 4.73
N ASN A 142 -7.30 4.76 4.06
CA ASN A 142 -6.79 3.51 4.63
C ASN A 142 -5.31 3.22 4.30
N LEU A 143 -4.55 4.22 3.85
CA LEU A 143 -3.09 4.08 3.71
C LEU A 143 -2.45 3.71 5.06
N SER A 144 -1.38 2.92 5.02
CA SER A 144 -0.58 2.63 6.22
C SER A 144 0.09 3.90 6.76
N VAL A 145 0.43 3.90 8.06
CA VAL A 145 1.10 5.05 8.71
C VAL A 145 2.41 5.39 8.00
N GLU A 146 3.15 4.39 7.51
CA GLU A 146 4.40 4.57 6.77
C GLU A 146 4.17 5.32 5.46
N ARG A 147 3.10 4.97 4.73
CA ARG A 147 2.72 5.60 3.46
C ARG A 147 2.21 7.02 3.64
N GLN A 148 1.39 7.23 4.65
CA GLN A 148 0.97 8.58 5.01
C GLN A 148 2.16 9.45 5.41
N LYS A 149 3.12 8.90 6.17
CA LYS A 149 4.36 9.59 6.55
C LYS A 149 5.16 9.97 5.31
N GLU A 150 5.28 9.07 4.33
CA GLU A 150 5.95 9.35 3.06
C GLU A 150 5.34 10.55 2.33
N LEU A 151 4.00 10.66 2.27
CA LEU A 151 3.32 11.83 1.69
C LEU A 151 3.65 13.12 2.44
N TRP A 152 3.69 13.09 3.77
CA TRP A 152 4.11 14.24 4.58
C TRP A 152 5.56 14.63 4.32
N MET A 153 6.45 13.66 4.17
CA MET A 153 7.86 13.92 3.87
C MET A 153 8.03 14.60 2.51
N VAL A 154 7.30 14.18 1.48
CA VAL A 154 7.27 14.87 0.17
C VAL A 154 6.83 16.33 0.33
N PHE A 155 5.78 16.58 1.12
CA PHE A 155 5.32 17.94 1.41
C PHE A 155 6.36 18.78 2.15
N PHE A 156 7.02 18.22 3.17
CA PHE A 156 8.00 18.97 3.95
C PHE A 156 9.33 19.20 3.22
N GLN A 157 9.80 18.23 2.45
CA GLN A 157 11.10 18.29 1.79
C GLN A 157 11.01 19.00 0.44
N ASP A 158 10.04 18.62 -0.39
CA ASP A 158 9.93 19.10 -1.77
C ASP A 158 8.95 20.28 -1.90
N GLY A 159 8.13 20.54 -0.88
CA GLY A 159 7.09 21.58 -0.93
C GLY A 159 5.93 21.24 -1.86
N ILE A 160 5.85 19.98 -2.30
CA ILE A 160 4.80 19.47 -3.19
C ILE A 160 3.64 18.99 -2.33
N SER A 161 2.40 19.33 -2.69
CA SER A 161 1.21 18.75 -2.07
C SER A 161 0.74 17.58 -2.95
N PRO A 162 1.06 16.31 -2.62
CA PRO A 162 0.49 15.14 -3.29
C PRO A 162 -1.02 15.21 -3.46
N VAL A 163 -1.52 14.65 -4.57
CA VAL A 163 -2.95 14.60 -4.91
C VAL A 163 -3.77 13.87 -3.83
N GLU A 164 -3.17 12.90 -3.15
CA GLU A 164 -3.75 12.19 -2.01
C GLU A 164 -4.27 13.16 -0.92
N PHE A 165 -3.58 14.28 -0.69
CA PHE A 165 -4.05 15.28 0.28
C PHE A 165 -5.35 15.96 -0.14
N THR A 166 -5.62 16.10 -1.45
CA THR A 166 -6.88 16.64 -1.96
C THR A 166 -8.04 15.73 -1.58
N TYR A 167 -7.89 14.42 -1.78
CA TYR A 167 -8.90 13.43 -1.37
C TYR A 167 -9.15 13.46 0.14
N MET A 168 -8.10 13.60 0.96
CA MET A 168 -8.27 13.74 2.41
C MET A 168 -8.96 15.04 2.82
N ALA A 169 -8.70 16.14 2.11
CA ALA A 169 -9.36 17.41 2.35
C ALA A 169 -10.86 17.33 1.99
N ASP A 170 -11.21 16.64 0.92
CA ASP A 170 -12.60 16.42 0.50
C ASP A 170 -13.34 15.55 1.53
N ILE A 171 -12.74 14.43 1.97
CA ILE A 171 -13.28 13.57 3.05
C ILE A 171 -13.55 14.37 4.33
N LEU A 172 -12.61 15.25 4.70
CA LEU A 172 -12.76 16.15 5.85
C LEU A 172 -13.91 17.15 5.68
N ALA A 173 -14.06 17.72 4.49
CA ALA A 173 -15.10 18.71 4.18
C ALA A 173 -16.49 18.07 4.19
N GLU A 174 -16.59 16.82 3.72
CA GLU A 174 -17.83 16.03 3.71
C GLU A 174 -18.20 15.51 5.10
N GLY A 175 -17.29 15.55 6.07
CA GLY A 175 -17.50 15.01 7.42
C GLY A 175 -17.53 13.48 7.46
N THR A 176 -17.01 12.83 6.42
CA THR A 176 -16.94 11.38 6.33
C THR A 176 -15.96 10.84 7.39
N PRO A 177 -16.37 9.87 8.22
CA PRO A 177 -15.47 9.27 9.21
C PRO A 177 -14.27 8.61 8.53
N PHE A 178 -13.06 8.93 9.00
CA PHE A 178 -11.83 8.29 8.53
C PHE A 178 -10.86 8.05 9.70
N PRO A 179 -9.80 7.24 9.52
CA PRO A 179 -8.83 6.93 10.58
C PRO A 179 -7.94 8.14 10.95
N MET A 180 -8.51 9.19 11.52
CA MET A 180 -7.81 10.44 11.81
C MET A 180 -6.55 10.25 12.68
N PHE A 181 -6.58 9.29 13.61
CA PHE A 181 -5.44 8.97 14.45
C PHE A 181 -4.21 8.50 13.65
N SER A 182 -4.38 7.70 12.59
CA SER A 182 -3.24 7.25 11.79
C SER A 182 -2.59 8.43 11.06
N TRP A 183 -3.41 9.35 10.54
CA TRP A 183 -2.97 10.57 9.88
C TRP A 183 -2.27 11.56 10.82
N GLU A 184 -2.75 11.69 12.06
CA GLU A 184 -2.05 12.49 13.07
C GLU A 184 -0.72 11.84 13.48
N LEU A 185 -0.70 10.53 13.69
CA LEU A 185 0.50 9.79 14.05
C LEU A 185 1.57 9.90 12.95
N SER A 186 1.21 9.67 11.69
CA SER A 186 2.12 9.79 10.55
C SER A 186 2.66 11.21 10.39
N LEU A 187 1.82 12.23 10.62
CA LEU A 187 2.25 13.63 10.65
C LEU A 187 3.29 13.87 11.75
N ARG A 188 3.05 13.41 12.98
CA ARG A 188 3.99 13.58 14.10
C ARG A 188 5.34 12.89 13.85
N LEU A 189 5.31 11.70 13.23
CA LEU A 189 6.52 11.00 12.82
C LEU A 189 7.28 11.77 11.75
N ALA A 190 6.59 12.29 10.73
CA ALA A 190 7.20 13.09 9.67
C ALA A 190 7.79 14.41 10.20
N LEU A 191 7.10 15.10 11.12
CA LEU A 191 7.62 16.30 11.79
C LEU A 191 8.93 16.01 12.53
N HIS A 192 8.96 14.93 13.30
CA HIS A 192 10.15 14.49 14.02
C HIS A 192 11.31 14.17 13.06
N GLU A 193 11.04 13.41 11.99
CA GLU A 193 12.05 13.02 10.99
C GLU A 193 12.58 14.22 10.19
N ALA A 194 11.72 15.15 9.80
CA ALA A 194 12.10 16.38 9.10
C ALA A 194 12.75 17.44 10.03
N GLY A 195 12.82 17.19 11.34
CA GLY A 195 13.33 18.15 12.32
C GLY A 195 12.47 19.40 12.46
N ILE A 196 11.20 19.33 12.07
CA ILE A 196 10.27 20.46 12.09
C ILE A 196 9.71 20.63 13.49
N ARG A 197 9.77 21.84 14.02
CA ARG A 197 9.24 22.19 15.35
C ARG A 197 8.00 23.05 15.21
N VAL A 198 6.98 22.70 15.98
CA VAL A 198 5.76 23.49 16.13
C VAL A 198 5.78 24.09 17.53
N GLU A 199 5.85 25.41 17.58
CA GLU A 199 5.86 26.19 18.81
C GLU A 199 4.54 26.93 18.98
N TYR A 200 4.12 27.08 20.23
CA TYR A 200 2.90 27.79 20.62
C TYR A 200 3.30 28.98 21.50
N PRO A 201 3.69 30.12 20.91
CA PRO A 201 3.96 31.31 21.70
C PRO A 201 2.72 31.69 22.52
N ASN A 202 2.93 32.07 23.77
CA ASN A 202 1.90 32.73 24.56
C ASN A 202 1.32 33.87 23.70
N HIS A 203 -0.01 34.00 23.64
CA HIS A 203 -0.81 34.92 22.78
C HIS A 203 -1.51 34.33 21.53
N GLY A 204 -1.75 33.02 21.48
CA GLY A 204 -2.80 32.47 20.59
C GLY A 204 -2.40 32.30 19.12
N GLY A 205 -1.11 32.10 18.87
CA GLY A 205 -0.58 31.76 17.55
C GLY A 205 0.24 30.47 17.57
N PHE A 206 0.63 30.03 16.39
CA PHE A 206 1.60 28.95 16.22
C PHE A 206 2.74 29.41 15.31
N GLN A 207 3.90 28.82 15.51
CA GLN A 207 5.06 29.02 14.65
C GLN A 207 5.61 27.66 14.27
N VAL A 208 5.86 27.48 12.97
CA VAL A 208 6.50 26.27 12.47
C VAL A 208 7.89 26.63 11.97
N TRP A 209 8.89 25.90 12.47
CA TRP A 209 10.30 26.07 12.11
C TRP A 209 10.78 24.78 11.47
N ASP A 210 11.43 24.88 10.31
CA ASP A 210 12.06 23.71 9.71
C ASP A 210 13.39 23.34 10.39
N GLY A 211 13.96 22.20 10.01
CA GLY A 211 15.23 21.72 10.56
C GLY A 211 16.42 22.66 10.33
N ALA A 212 16.31 23.62 9.41
CA ALA A 212 17.31 24.66 9.16
C ALA A 212 17.06 25.95 9.96
N GLY A 213 16.02 25.98 10.81
CA GLY A 213 15.63 27.16 11.59
C GLY A 213 14.90 28.22 10.76
N LYS A 214 14.45 27.90 9.55
CA LYS A 214 13.65 28.81 8.73
C LYS A 214 12.17 28.65 9.09
N ARG A 215 11.49 29.79 9.26
CA ARG A 215 10.06 29.82 9.53
C ARG A 215 9.27 29.38 8.31
N ARG A 216 8.33 28.46 8.50
CA ARG A 216 7.32 28.08 7.51
C ARG A 216 5.98 28.71 7.85
N LEU A 217 5.32 29.24 6.83
CA LEU A 217 4.00 29.84 6.92
C LEU A 217 3.04 28.91 6.21
N PHE A 218 1.92 28.63 6.85
CA PHE A 218 0.85 27.81 6.31
C PHE A 218 -0.45 28.60 6.36
N ASN A 219 -1.27 28.44 5.33
CA ASN A 219 -2.55 29.13 5.21
C ASN A 219 -3.69 28.11 5.07
N TYR A 220 -4.78 28.31 5.82
CA TYR A 220 -5.95 27.43 5.73
C TYR A 220 -6.89 27.80 4.56
N GLU A 221 -7.10 29.09 4.30
CA GLU A 221 -8.06 29.55 3.28
C GLU A 221 -7.51 29.39 1.85
N ASN A 222 -6.25 29.79 1.65
CA ASN A 222 -5.62 29.83 0.33
C ASN A 222 -4.47 28.81 0.19
N GLY A 223 -4.29 27.94 1.18
CA GLY A 223 -3.24 26.93 1.14
C GLY A 223 -3.61 25.71 0.31
N THR A 224 -2.58 24.94 0.01
CA THR A 224 -2.68 23.60 -0.60
C THR A 224 -3.49 22.64 0.27
N ALA A 225 -3.90 21.51 -0.30
CA ALA A 225 -4.62 20.48 0.46
C ALA A 225 -3.80 19.94 1.63
N ALA A 226 -2.48 19.76 1.45
CA ALA A 226 -1.57 19.36 2.51
C ALA A 226 -1.54 20.37 3.67
N GLU A 227 -1.49 21.67 3.37
CA GLU A 227 -1.51 22.74 4.39
C GLU A 227 -2.81 22.75 5.19
N ARG A 228 -3.95 22.60 4.51
CA ARG A 228 -5.26 22.53 5.16
C ARG A 228 -5.36 21.33 6.09
N LEU A 229 -4.95 20.15 5.64
CA LEU A 229 -4.92 18.94 6.46
C LEU A 229 -3.95 19.08 7.63
N PHE A 230 -2.75 19.61 7.40
CA PHE A 230 -1.74 19.87 8.44
C PHE A 230 -2.31 20.72 9.57
N LEU A 231 -2.93 21.85 9.24
CA LEU A 231 -3.54 22.74 10.21
C LEU A 231 -4.72 22.08 10.92
N LYS A 232 -5.57 21.33 10.20
CA LYS A 232 -6.73 20.65 10.78
C LYS A 232 -6.33 19.57 11.80
N LEU A 233 -5.25 18.84 11.54
CA LEU A 233 -4.74 17.79 12.43
C LEU A 233 -4.05 18.36 13.68
N LEU A 234 -3.29 19.46 13.55
CA LEU A 234 -2.61 20.08 14.70
C LEU A 234 -3.53 20.95 15.55
N PHE A 235 -4.57 21.52 14.93
CA PHE A 235 -5.53 22.41 15.57
C PHE A 235 -6.95 21.92 15.30
N PRO A 236 -7.40 20.85 15.99
CA PRO A 236 -8.76 20.34 15.84
C PRO A 236 -9.75 21.35 16.44
N ALA A 237 -10.19 22.32 15.63
CA ALA A 237 -11.29 23.20 15.98
C ALA A 237 -12.62 22.44 15.83
N PRO A 238 -13.57 22.59 16.78
CA PRO A 238 -14.93 22.07 16.60
C PRO A 238 -15.55 22.69 15.35
N ALA A 239 -16.21 21.87 14.53
CA ALA A 239 -16.91 22.36 13.35
C ALA A 239 -17.96 23.41 13.77
N GLY A 240 -17.80 24.66 13.35
CA GLY A 240 -18.78 25.72 13.62
C GLY A 240 -18.27 27.09 14.02
N GLN A 241 -16.97 27.38 13.96
CA GLN A 241 -16.46 28.76 14.06
C GLN A 241 -15.50 29.03 12.90
N ALA A 242 -16.10 29.43 11.78
CA ALA A 242 -15.46 30.24 10.75
C ALA A 242 -15.90 31.69 10.98
#